data_AF-A0A7S3U3L2-F1
#
_entry.id   AF-A0A7S3U3L2-F1
#
_cell.length_a   1.000
_cell.length_b   1.000
_cell.length_c   1.000
_cell.angle_alpha   90.00
_cell.angle_beta   90.00
_cell.angle_gamma   90.00
#
_symmetry.space_group_name_H-M   'P 1'
#
loop_
_entity.id
_entity.type
_entity.pdbx_description
1 polymer ?
#
loop_
_entity_poly.entity_id
_entity_poly.type
_entity_poly.pdbx_seq_one_letter_code
_entity_poly.pdbx_strand_id
1 'polypeptide(L)'
;GGGAAEAGGAADAGGLRSRPFTRRELRRFEAENDERLAAVEDFELSCPGLGSLVWPGVTDLRGLPGKLDGVVKFGSHEVLLYPDLPEALKPRPGEALNKRFIYTMENVWARDKRTGSYLTDARSVAAFRAQLQRKADKLGIRMLSYSHERGLWRVEVVPS
;
A
#
# COMPACT_ATOMS: atom_id res chain seq x y z
N GLY A 1 -34.85 -21.76 20.90
CA GLY A 1 -33.39 -21.91 20.80
C GLY A 1 -33.00 -21.44 19.42
N GLY A 2 -32.14 -20.44 19.26
CA GLY A 2 -30.90 -20.22 19.99
C GLY A 2 -29.76 -20.63 19.06
N GLY A 3 -29.07 -19.64 18.49
CA GLY A 3 -27.99 -19.88 17.54
C GLY A 3 -27.72 -18.69 16.63
N ALA A 4 -27.43 -17.53 17.22
CA ALA A 4 -26.71 -16.48 16.53
C ALA A 4 -25.31 -17.01 16.21
N ALA A 5 -25.00 -17.20 14.93
CA ALA A 5 -23.64 -17.44 14.49
C ALA A 5 -22.94 -16.09 14.39
N GLU A 6 -22.22 -15.83 15.46
CA GLU A 6 -21.24 -14.80 15.80
C GLU A 6 -20.73 -13.90 14.67
N ALA A 7 -20.78 -12.62 15.00
CA ALA A 7 -19.95 -11.58 14.41
C ALA A 7 -18.48 -12.00 14.45
N GLY A 8 -17.94 -12.41 13.30
CA GLY A 8 -16.52 -12.54 13.07
C GLY A 8 -15.87 -11.15 13.03
N GLY A 9 -15.65 -10.55 14.20
CA GLY A 9 -14.72 -9.45 14.37
C GLY A 9 -13.32 -9.93 14.02
N ALA A 10 -12.88 -9.69 12.79
CA ALA A 10 -11.48 -9.87 12.38
C ALA A 10 -10.77 -8.52 12.40
N ALA A 11 -10.73 -7.88 13.56
CA ALA A 11 -9.89 -6.72 13.83
C ALA A 11 -8.61 -7.18 14.55
N ASP A 12 -7.87 -8.15 14.01
CA ASP A 12 -6.52 -8.49 14.49
C ASP A 12 -5.66 -9.17 13.41
N ALA A 13 -5.49 -8.49 12.26
CA ALA A 13 -4.54 -8.90 11.22
C ALA A 13 -3.59 -7.73 10.92
N GLY A 14 -2.54 -7.62 11.74
CA GLY A 14 -1.31 -6.85 11.46
C GLY A 14 -1.52 -5.37 11.12
N GLY A 15 -1.67 -4.52 12.15
CA GLY A 15 -1.74 -3.07 11.98
C GLY A 15 -0.59 -2.47 11.15
N LEU A 16 -0.81 -1.26 10.64
CA LEU A 16 0.11 -0.53 9.78
C LEU A 16 1.52 -0.47 10.39
N ARG A 17 2.53 -0.92 9.66
CA ARG A 17 3.95 -0.91 10.04
C ARG A 17 4.69 0.15 9.25
N SER A 18 5.80 0.63 9.78
CA SER A 18 6.63 1.63 9.12
C SER A 18 8.12 1.31 9.21
N ARG A 19 8.88 1.76 8.21
CA ARG A 19 10.36 1.73 8.16
C ARG A 19 10.89 3.06 7.57
N PRO A 20 12.13 3.47 7.88
CA PRO A 20 13.11 2.79 8.74
C PRO A 20 12.74 2.81 10.23
N PHE A 21 11.87 3.74 10.64
CA PHE A 21 11.41 3.89 12.01
C PHE A 21 10.05 3.20 12.22
N THR A 22 9.89 2.54 13.36
CA THR A 22 8.62 1.97 13.79
C THR A 22 7.57 3.06 14.05
N ARG A 23 6.29 2.69 14.05
CA ARG A 23 5.17 3.61 14.34
C ARG A 23 5.35 4.31 15.69
N ARG A 24 5.89 3.60 16.69
CA ARG A 24 6.15 4.12 18.04
C ARG A 24 7.26 5.17 18.03
N GLU A 25 8.34 4.92 17.31
CA GLU A 25 9.44 5.89 17.15
C GLU A 25 8.97 7.14 16.42
N LEU A 26 8.22 6.99 15.33
CA LEU A 26 7.67 8.15 14.59
C LEU A 26 6.80 9.04 15.49
N ARG A 27 5.92 8.43 16.30
CA ARG A 27 5.09 9.18 17.27
C ARG A 27 5.92 9.86 18.35
N ARG A 28 7.00 9.22 18.81
CA ARG A 28 7.93 9.81 19.76
C ARG A 28 8.65 11.02 19.16
N PHE A 29 9.18 10.89 17.95
CA PHE A 29 9.83 11.99 17.23
C PHE A 29 8.88 13.17 17.00
N GLU A 30 7.60 12.90 16.72
CA GLU A 30 6.58 13.93 16.60
C GLU A 30 6.37 14.68 17.92
N ALA A 31 6.26 13.95 19.04
CA ALA A 31 6.12 14.55 20.37
C ALA A 31 7.35 15.36 20.80
N GLU A 32 8.55 14.94 20.36
CA GLU A 32 9.82 15.59 20.65
C GLU A 32 10.17 16.72 19.64
N ASN A 33 9.32 16.95 18.61
CA ASN A 33 9.60 17.87 17.50
C ASN A 33 10.96 17.59 16.83
N ASP A 34 11.28 16.32 16.65
CA ASP A 34 12.58 15.88 16.16
C ASP A 34 12.75 16.18 14.66
N GLU A 35 13.83 16.89 14.32
CA GLU A 35 14.17 17.30 12.94
C GLU A 35 14.35 16.12 11.98
N ARG A 36 14.59 14.90 12.47
CA ARG A 36 14.68 13.71 11.62
C ARG A 36 13.40 13.43 10.83
N LEU A 37 12.24 13.88 11.31
CA LEU A 37 10.99 13.76 10.56
C LEU A 37 10.97 14.62 9.29
N ALA A 38 11.79 15.67 9.19
CA ALA A 38 11.84 16.51 8.00
C ALA A 38 12.44 15.79 6.79
N ALA A 39 13.24 14.74 7.03
CA ALA A 39 13.97 14.05 5.97
C ALA A 39 14.13 12.55 6.25
N VAL A 40 13.04 11.79 6.10
CA VAL A 40 13.09 10.33 6.19
C VAL A 40 13.33 9.72 4.82
N GLU A 41 14.46 9.03 4.66
CA GLU A 41 14.82 8.33 3.42
C GLU A 41 14.05 7.02 3.25
N ASP A 42 13.61 6.76 2.02
CA ASP A 42 12.97 5.52 1.58
C ASP A 42 11.87 5.05 2.54
N PHE A 43 11.05 6.00 2.99
CA PHE A 43 9.98 5.75 3.93
C PHE A 43 9.04 4.66 3.41
N GLU A 44 8.77 3.67 4.23
CA GLU A 44 7.89 2.55 3.89
C GLU A 44 6.74 2.46 4.88
N LEU A 45 5.54 2.23 4.35
CA LEU A 45 4.38 1.77 5.09
C LEU A 45 3.93 0.41 4.58
N SER A 46 3.65 -0.54 5.47
CA SER A 46 3.19 -1.87 5.09
C SER A 46 2.04 -2.36 5.97
N CYS A 47 1.13 -3.11 5.36
CA CYS A 47 0.08 -3.84 6.04
C CYS A 47 0.20 -5.31 5.61
N PRO A 48 0.74 -6.19 6.49
CA PRO A 48 0.98 -7.58 6.15
C PRO A 48 -0.26 -8.28 5.60
N GLY A 49 -0.11 -8.98 4.47
CA GLY A 49 -1.22 -9.64 3.78
C GLY A 49 -1.96 -8.75 2.78
N LEU A 50 -1.72 -7.43 2.77
CA LEU A 50 -2.28 -6.50 1.78
C LEU A 50 -1.19 -5.92 0.87
N GLY A 51 -0.07 -5.48 1.45
CA GLY A 51 1.06 -4.97 0.68
C GLY A 51 1.88 -3.88 1.38
N SER A 52 2.68 -3.17 0.60
CA SER A 52 3.53 -2.07 1.07
C SER A 52 3.65 -0.91 0.08
N LEU A 53 3.80 0.29 0.62
CA LEU A 53 4.11 1.52 -0.09
C LEU A 53 5.50 1.98 0.31
N VAL A 54 6.36 2.27 -0.68
CA VAL A 54 7.67 2.89 -0.47
C VAL A 54 7.68 4.23 -1.17
N TRP A 55 8.05 5.30 -0.48
CA TRP A 55 8.30 6.63 -1.05
C TRP A 55 9.81 6.80 -1.27
N PRO A 56 10.32 6.61 -2.50
CA PRO A 56 11.76 6.59 -2.74
C PRO A 56 12.38 7.98 -2.55
N GLY A 57 13.54 8.02 -1.90
CA GLY A 57 14.24 9.24 -1.52
C GLY A 57 13.68 9.90 -0.26
N VAL A 58 13.90 11.20 -0.11
CA VAL A 58 13.56 11.94 1.12
C VAL A 58 12.07 12.27 1.19
N THR A 59 11.46 12.04 2.35
CA THR A 59 10.06 12.37 2.64
C THR A 59 9.96 13.14 3.96
N ASP A 60 9.29 14.30 3.93
CA ASP A 60 8.93 15.05 5.13
C ASP A 60 7.67 14.44 5.76
N LEU A 61 7.81 13.95 6.99
CA LEU A 61 6.77 13.31 7.76
C LEU A 61 6.26 14.20 8.90
N ARG A 62 6.73 15.43 9.07
CA ARG A 62 6.31 16.26 10.21
C ARG A 62 4.78 16.43 10.27
N GLY A 63 4.21 16.23 11.46
CA GLY A 63 2.76 16.29 11.70
C GLY A 63 1.94 15.16 11.08
N LEU A 64 2.57 14.10 10.54
CA LEU A 64 1.90 12.90 10.02
C LEU A 64 1.85 11.69 10.98
N PRO A 65 2.86 11.37 11.80
CA PRO A 65 2.96 10.10 12.52
C PRO A 65 1.69 9.67 13.26
N GLY A 66 1.08 10.59 14.02
CA GLY A 66 -0.14 10.35 14.77
C GLY A 66 -1.38 10.05 13.91
N LYS A 67 -1.41 10.49 12.65
CA LYS A 67 -2.57 10.40 11.75
C LYS A 67 -2.38 9.48 10.53
N LEU A 68 -1.26 8.77 10.44
CA LEU A 68 -0.95 7.92 9.28
C LEU A 68 -2.02 6.85 8.99
N ASP A 69 -2.74 6.36 10.01
CA ASP A 69 -3.85 5.41 9.85
C ASP A 69 -5.09 6.00 9.14
N GLY A 70 -5.24 7.33 9.12
CA GLY A 70 -6.24 8.05 8.32
C GLY A 70 -5.69 8.58 7.00
N VAL A 71 -4.37 8.77 6.91
CA VAL A 71 -3.71 9.19 5.66
C VAL A 71 -3.56 8.03 4.68
N VAL A 72 -3.31 6.81 5.14
CA VAL A 72 -3.10 5.64 4.28
C VAL A 72 -4.05 4.53 4.68
N LYS A 73 -4.91 4.10 3.76
CA LYS A 73 -5.79 2.95 3.94
C LYS A 73 -5.43 1.87 2.93
N PHE A 74 -5.02 0.71 3.42
CA PHE A 74 -4.87 -0.48 2.60
C PHE A 74 -6.20 -1.21 2.50
N GLY A 75 -6.51 -1.67 1.29
CA GLY A 75 -7.60 -2.60 0.99
C GLY A 75 -7.08 -3.81 0.20
N SER A 76 -7.97 -4.74 -0.11
CA SER A 76 -7.60 -5.88 -0.96
C SER A 76 -7.25 -5.41 -2.37
N HIS A 77 -5.97 -5.46 -2.73
CA HIS A 77 -5.43 -4.98 -4.02
C HIS A 77 -5.72 -3.51 -4.32
N GLU A 78 -5.90 -2.70 -3.27
CA GLU A 78 -6.21 -1.27 -3.33
C GLU A 78 -5.45 -0.51 -2.25
N VAL A 79 -5.13 0.75 -2.50
CA VAL A 79 -4.62 1.67 -1.48
C VAL A 79 -5.18 3.06 -1.73
N LEU A 80 -5.57 3.75 -0.66
CA LEU A 80 -6.06 5.12 -0.72
C LEU A 80 -5.13 6.02 0.09
N LEU A 81 -4.74 7.15 -0.52
CA LEU A 81 -3.99 8.22 0.14
C LEU A 81 -4.91 9.40 0.40
N TYR A 82 -4.90 9.88 1.64
CA TYR A 82 -5.76 10.95 2.14
C TYR A 82 -7.26 10.74 1.83
N PRO A 83 -7.84 9.55 2.09
CA PRO A 83 -9.24 9.26 1.76
C PRO A 83 -10.23 10.16 2.51
N ASP A 84 -9.86 10.60 3.71
CA ASP A 84 -10.73 11.41 4.58
C ASP A 84 -10.57 12.93 4.35
N LEU A 85 -9.66 13.36 3.46
CA LEU A 85 -9.46 14.77 3.13
C LEU A 85 -10.16 15.14 1.81
N PRO A 86 -10.93 16.25 1.78
CA PRO A 86 -11.35 16.87 0.53
C PRO A 86 -10.16 17.20 -0.37
N GLU A 87 -10.35 17.16 -1.68
CA GLU A 87 -9.29 17.41 -2.67
C GLU A 87 -8.53 18.71 -2.43
N ALA A 88 -9.25 19.79 -2.08
CA ALA A 88 -8.68 21.10 -1.78
C ALA A 88 -7.78 21.15 -0.52
N LEU A 89 -7.85 20.12 0.34
CA LEU A 89 -7.05 20.01 1.57
C LEU A 89 -5.96 18.94 1.48
N LYS A 90 -5.87 18.19 0.37
CA LYS A 90 -4.77 17.27 0.16
C LYS A 90 -3.46 18.06 -0.07
N PRO A 91 -2.31 17.56 0.41
CA PRO A 91 -1.01 18.16 0.09
C PRO A 91 -0.82 18.25 -1.42
N ARG A 92 -0.04 19.21 -1.91
CA ARG A 92 0.20 19.33 -3.37
C ARG A 92 0.99 18.12 -3.88
N PRO A 93 0.90 17.79 -5.19
CA PRO A 93 1.78 16.79 -5.77
C PRO A 93 3.26 17.08 -5.46
N GLY A 94 3.95 16.12 -4.87
CA GLY A 94 5.34 16.24 -4.41
C GLY A 94 5.52 16.48 -2.91
N GLU A 95 4.46 16.86 -2.19
CA GLU A 95 4.50 17.18 -0.75
C GLU A 95 4.03 16.00 0.11
N ALA A 96 4.61 15.88 1.31
CA ALA A 96 4.29 14.83 2.27
C ALA A 96 4.24 13.44 1.61
N LEU A 97 3.14 12.70 1.78
CA LEU A 97 2.92 11.41 1.10
C LEU A 97 2.21 11.55 -0.25
N ASN A 98 1.76 12.75 -0.66
CA ASN A 98 1.19 12.98 -1.99
C ASN A 98 2.29 13.17 -3.04
N LYS A 99 3.24 12.23 -3.09
CA LYS A 99 4.34 12.21 -4.05
C LYS A 99 4.54 10.81 -4.59
N ARG A 100 5.44 10.66 -5.57
CA ARG A 100 5.74 9.36 -6.19
C ARG A 100 6.00 8.27 -5.14
N PHE A 101 5.36 7.11 -5.31
CA PHE A 101 5.57 5.93 -4.48
C PHE A 101 5.57 4.65 -5.31
N ILE A 102 6.14 3.59 -4.74
CA ILE A 102 6.11 2.22 -5.25
C ILE A 102 5.11 1.43 -4.40
N TYR A 103 4.08 0.91 -5.04
CA TYR A 103 3.12 0.00 -4.40
C TYR A 103 3.48 -1.44 -4.74
N THR A 104 3.75 -2.24 -3.72
CA THR A 104 3.83 -3.70 -3.79
C THR A 104 2.53 -4.29 -3.26
N MET A 105 1.72 -4.84 -4.14
CA MET A 105 0.50 -5.58 -3.77
C MET A 105 0.87 -7.03 -3.45
N GLU A 106 0.34 -7.53 -2.34
CA GLU A 106 0.42 -8.95 -1.97
C GLU A 106 -0.80 -9.72 -2.48
N ASN A 107 -0.67 -11.04 -2.49
CA ASN A 107 -1.74 -11.96 -2.85
C ASN A 107 -2.29 -11.82 -4.28
N VAL A 108 -1.44 -11.45 -5.23
CA VAL A 108 -1.79 -11.28 -6.65
C VAL A 108 -1.37 -12.50 -7.46
N TRP A 109 -2.31 -13.44 -7.67
CA TRP A 109 -2.08 -14.63 -8.49
C TRP A 109 -3.07 -14.76 -9.63
N ALA A 110 -2.65 -15.40 -10.71
CA ALA A 110 -3.55 -15.89 -11.73
C ALA A 110 -4.49 -16.93 -11.12
N ARG A 111 -5.80 -16.73 -11.28
CA ARG A 111 -6.84 -17.65 -10.80
C ARG A 111 -7.81 -17.98 -11.89
N ASP A 112 -8.24 -19.23 -11.94
CA ASP A 112 -9.35 -19.65 -12.78
C ASP A 112 -10.63 -19.02 -12.25
N LYS A 113 -11.38 -18.34 -13.13
CA LYS A 113 -12.56 -17.55 -12.71
C LYS A 113 -13.73 -18.41 -12.23
N ARG A 114 -13.80 -19.67 -12.64
CA ARG A 114 -14.90 -20.57 -12.32
C ARG A 114 -14.64 -21.35 -11.03
N THR A 115 -13.41 -21.78 -10.82
CA THR A 115 -13.00 -22.65 -9.71
C THR A 115 -12.27 -21.90 -8.59
N GLY A 116 -11.73 -20.72 -8.86
CA GLY A 116 -10.91 -19.96 -7.92
C GLY A 116 -9.49 -20.52 -7.72
N SER A 117 -9.17 -21.65 -8.34
CA SER A 117 -7.87 -22.31 -8.21
C SER A 117 -6.76 -21.49 -8.86
N TYR A 118 -5.55 -21.60 -8.30
CA TYR A 118 -4.37 -20.95 -8.86
C TYR A 118 -3.97 -21.55 -10.20
N LEU A 119 -3.67 -20.69 -11.17
CA LEU A 119 -3.13 -21.07 -12.47
C LEU A 119 -1.62 -20.92 -12.44
N THR A 120 -0.91 -22.04 -12.49
CA THR A 120 0.56 -22.10 -12.35
C THR A 120 1.28 -22.43 -13.66
N ASP A 121 0.55 -22.82 -14.71
CA ASP A 121 1.16 -23.10 -16.01
C ASP A 121 1.73 -21.83 -16.66
N ALA A 122 2.83 -21.98 -17.39
CA ALA A 122 3.57 -20.86 -17.95
C ALA A 122 2.73 -19.94 -18.86
N ARG A 123 1.78 -20.52 -19.61
CA ARG A 123 0.93 -19.78 -20.54
C ARG A 123 -0.07 -18.91 -19.77
N SER A 124 -0.73 -19.47 -18.76
CA SER A 124 -1.67 -18.72 -17.91
C SER A 124 -0.97 -17.62 -17.12
N VAL A 125 0.21 -17.91 -16.56
CA VAL A 125 1.02 -16.92 -15.85
C VAL A 125 1.44 -15.77 -16.77
N ALA A 126 1.89 -16.07 -17.99
CA ALA A 126 2.25 -15.05 -18.98
C ALA A 126 1.05 -14.21 -19.39
N ALA A 127 -0.11 -14.83 -19.63
CA ALA A 127 -1.35 -14.13 -19.98
C ALA A 127 -1.81 -13.19 -18.85
N PHE A 128 -1.72 -13.65 -17.60
CA PHE A 128 -2.07 -12.85 -16.43
C PHE A 128 -1.11 -11.67 -16.22
N ARG A 129 0.20 -11.88 -16.39
CA ARG A 129 1.19 -10.78 -16.39
C ARG A 129 0.84 -9.72 -17.44
N ALA A 130 0.49 -10.14 -18.66
CA ALA A 130 0.07 -9.20 -19.71
C ALA A 130 -1.23 -8.46 -19.35
N GLN A 131 -2.15 -9.10 -18.62
CA GLN A 131 -3.35 -8.43 -18.09
C GLN A 131 -2.99 -7.37 -17.04
N LEU A 132 -2.06 -7.65 -16.13
CA LEU A 132 -1.57 -6.68 -15.14
C LEU A 132 -0.90 -5.48 -15.82
N GLN A 133 -0.10 -5.71 -16.87
CA GLN A 133 0.49 -4.63 -17.66
C GLN A 133 -0.58 -3.73 -18.28
N ARG A 134 -1.58 -4.31 -18.98
CA ARG A 134 -2.69 -3.53 -19.56
C ARG A 134 -3.47 -2.75 -18.50
N LYS A 135 -3.62 -3.30 -17.30
CA LYS A 135 -4.27 -2.61 -16.17
C LYS A 135 -3.44 -1.40 -15.72
N ALA A 136 -2.12 -1.56 -15.62
CA ALA A 136 -1.20 -0.47 -15.29
C ALA A 136 -1.28 0.65 -16.36
N ASP A 137 -1.20 0.29 -17.64
CA ASP A 137 -1.25 1.23 -18.76
C ASP A 137 -2.56 2.03 -18.75
N LYS A 138 -3.70 1.35 -18.53
CA LYS A 138 -5.03 1.99 -18.46
C LYS A 138 -5.14 3.00 -17.31
N LEU A 139 -4.45 2.75 -16.20
CA LEU A 139 -4.43 3.63 -15.04
C LEU A 139 -3.35 4.72 -15.14
N GLY A 140 -2.54 4.72 -16.21
CA GLY A 140 -1.41 5.65 -16.34
C GLY A 140 -0.29 5.43 -15.32
N ILE A 141 -0.20 4.22 -14.75
CA ILE A 141 0.84 3.86 -13.76
C ILE A 141 1.86 2.91 -14.39
N ARG A 142 3.10 2.93 -13.89
CA ARG A 142 4.18 2.12 -14.44
C ARG A 142 4.28 0.79 -13.73
N MET A 143 4.12 -0.32 -14.45
CA MET A 143 4.41 -1.64 -13.91
C MET A 143 5.93 -1.84 -13.77
N LEU A 144 6.37 -2.19 -12.57
CA LEU A 144 7.79 -2.46 -12.28
C LEU A 144 8.11 -3.95 -12.38
N SER A 145 7.30 -4.80 -11.75
CA SER A 145 7.53 -6.25 -11.75
C SER A 145 6.29 -7.03 -11.36
N TYR A 146 6.23 -8.30 -11.77
CA TYR A 146 5.28 -9.28 -11.26
C TYR A 146 6.01 -10.59 -10.94
N SER A 147 5.78 -11.12 -9.74
CA SER A 147 6.27 -12.44 -9.30
C SER A 147 5.08 -13.33 -9.01
N HIS A 148 4.84 -14.31 -9.88
CA HIS A 148 3.79 -15.30 -9.67
C HIS A 148 4.07 -16.17 -8.44
N GLU A 149 5.30 -16.65 -8.29
CA GLU A 149 5.74 -17.49 -7.16
C GLU A 149 5.40 -16.85 -5.81
N ARG A 150 5.66 -15.55 -5.67
CA ARG A 150 5.45 -14.81 -4.42
C ARG A 150 4.07 -14.13 -4.34
N GLY A 151 3.30 -14.12 -5.42
CA GLY A 151 2.05 -13.38 -5.51
C GLY A 151 2.22 -11.87 -5.38
N LEU A 152 3.31 -11.32 -5.90
CA LEU A 152 3.65 -9.90 -5.76
C LEU A 152 3.51 -9.15 -7.08
N TRP A 153 2.80 -8.03 -7.05
CA TRP A 153 2.74 -7.10 -8.17
C TRP A 153 3.21 -5.72 -7.73
N ARG A 154 4.24 -5.19 -8.40
CA ARG A 154 4.85 -3.90 -8.08
C ARG A 154 4.58 -2.89 -9.18
N VAL A 155 4.07 -1.73 -8.78
CA VAL A 155 3.80 -0.60 -9.67
C VAL A 155 4.37 0.67 -9.06
N GLU A 156 4.77 1.61 -9.91
CA GLU A 156 5.10 2.97 -9.52
C GLU A 156 3.94 3.88 -9.89
N VAL A 157 3.55 4.71 -8.92
CA VAL A 157 2.46 5.67 -9.04
C VAL A 157 3.05 7.06 -8.83
N VAL A 158 2.72 7.98 -9.73
CA VAL A 158 3.06 9.39 -9.63
C VAL A 158 1.74 10.15 -9.49
N PRO A 159 1.45 10.74 -8.32
CA PRO A 159 0.29 11.60 -8.17
C PRO A 159 0.33 12.76 -9.17
N SER A 160 -0.83 13.05 -9.77
CA SER A 160 -1.04 14.09 -10.79
C SER A 160 -1.94 15.20 -10.26
#